data_AF-A0A6G6X8B5-F1
#
_entry.id   AF-A0A6G6X8B5-F1
#
_cell.length_a   1.000
_cell.length_b   1.000
_cell.length_c   1.000
_cell.angle_alpha   90.00
_cell.angle_beta   90.00
_cell.angle_gamma   90.00
#
_symmetry.space_group_name_H-M   'P 1'
#
loop_
_entity.id
_entity.type
_entity.pdbx_description
1 polymer ?
#
loop_
_entity_poly.entity_id
_entity_poly.type
_entity_poly.pdbx_seq_one_letter_code
_entity_poly.pdbx_strand_id
1 'polypeptide(L)'
;MIALLLAGAACQQPAAEASDATGGAAPEAGADAIPASTPAPAQDAQRPLTESDKLLLEMAEAACRQNDFTGFVAAYARSPILRARHTAASVQHGQPGASKPVTRDRYLAGNLFPITMIDTYWVTSDSRRAFDAADGDAQLLVIAAPDINVASDGRARVDWVSGRMDYDPQINEGEGSFVQTGPGGYLLFYPTKDCWELVEDVRSPG
;
A
#
# COMPACT_ATOMS: atom_id res chain seq x y z
N MET A 1 0.90 50.35 -3.22
CA MET A 1 0.59 50.93 -1.90
C MET A 1 -0.93 50.94 -1.72
N ILE A 2 -1.48 49.85 -1.18
CA ILE A 2 -2.82 49.82 -0.60
C ILE A 2 -2.67 48.96 0.66
N ALA A 3 -2.78 49.64 1.80
CA ALA A 3 -2.87 49.08 3.14
C ALA A 3 -4.35 49.01 3.51
N LEU A 4 -4.80 47.93 4.14
CA LEU A 4 -6.03 47.79 4.94
C LEU A 4 -6.19 46.28 5.27
N LEU A 5 -6.67 45.81 6.42
CA LEU A 5 -6.83 46.25 7.80
C LEU A 5 -7.10 44.93 8.56
N LEU A 6 -6.65 44.85 9.81
CA LEU A 6 -6.80 43.70 10.70
C LEU A 6 -8.27 43.41 11.07
N ALA A 7 -8.60 42.14 11.32
CA ALA A 7 -9.60 41.77 12.32
C ALA A 7 -9.28 40.38 12.89
N GLY A 8 -8.80 40.35 14.12
CA GLY A 8 -8.67 39.13 14.92
C GLY A 8 -10.01 38.78 15.58
N ALA A 9 -10.24 37.48 15.76
CA ALA A 9 -11.23 36.97 16.69
C ALA A 9 -10.63 35.77 17.42
N ALA A 10 -10.27 35.98 18.68
CA ALA A 10 -10.00 34.95 19.66
C ALA A 10 -11.29 34.71 20.47
N CYS A 11 -11.69 33.46 20.66
CA CYS A 11 -12.67 33.02 21.66
C CYS A 11 -12.26 31.60 22.08
N GLN A 12 -11.48 31.44 23.15
CA GLN A 12 -11.92 31.24 24.54
C GLN A 12 -12.61 29.88 24.77
N GLN A 13 -11.85 28.94 25.36
CA GLN A 13 -12.37 27.71 25.96
C GLN A 13 -13.17 28.01 27.25
N PRO A 14 -14.23 27.23 27.53
CA PRO A 14 -14.66 26.96 28.88
C PRO A 14 -14.12 25.61 29.38
N ALA A 15 -13.49 25.65 30.54
CA ALA A 15 -13.27 24.52 31.44
C ALA A 15 -14.35 24.55 32.52
N ALA A 16 -14.99 23.40 32.76
CA ALA A 16 -15.85 23.07 33.89
C ALA A 16 -16.39 21.64 33.62
N GLU A 17 -16.57 20.71 34.54
CA GLU A 17 -16.47 20.68 35.99
C GLU A 17 -16.41 19.19 36.36
N ALA A 18 -15.69 18.88 37.44
CA ALA A 18 -15.80 17.59 38.10
C ALA A 18 -17.17 17.49 38.79
N SER A 19 -17.82 16.33 38.66
CA SER A 19 -18.88 15.90 39.59
C SER A 19 -18.59 14.50 40.05
N ASP A 20 -18.52 14.40 41.36
CA ASP A 20 -18.23 13.22 42.14
C ASP A 20 -19.53 12.52 42.57
N ALA A 21 -19.38 11.24 42.88
CA ALA A 21 -20.25 10.38 43.70
C ALA A 21 -21.63 9.94 43.13
N THR A 22 -21.79 8.62 42.93
CA THR A 22 -22.38 7.70 43.95
C THR A 22 -22.91 6.42 43.31
N GLY A 23 -22.39 5.28 43.79
CA GLY A 23 -23.15 4.08 44.16
C GLY A 23 -23.98 3.35 43.09
N GLY A 24 -23.52 2.15 42.71
CA GLY A 24 -24.34 1.17 42.01
C GLY A 24 -23.70 -0.21 42.06
N ALA A 25 -24.44 -1.17 42.62
CA ALA A 25 -24.02 -2.50 43.01
C ALA A 25 -23.44 -3.38 41.87
N ALA A 26 -22.61 -4.33 42.31
CA ALA A 26 -22.07 -5.44 41.54
C ALA A 26 -23.15 -6.29 40.85
N PRO A 27 -22.80 -6.84 39.68
CA PRO A 27 -23.05 -8.24 39.39
C PRO A 27 -21.72 -8.97 39.17
N GLU A 28 -21.47 -10.00 39.98
CA GLU A 28 -20.52 -11.07 39.69
C GLU A 28 -20.96 -11.76 38.39
N ALA A 29 -20.37 -11.35 37.27
CA ALA A 29 -20.42 -12.07 36.01
C ALA A 29 -19.12 -12.86 35.88
N GLY A 30 -19.26 -14.18 35.76
CA GLY A 30 -18.17 -15.16 35.75
C GLY A 30 -17.03 -14.76 34.82
N ALA A 31 -15.83 -14.75 35.38
CA ALA A 31 -14.58 -14.74 34.64
C ALA A 31 -14.38 -16.13 34.01
N ASP A 32 -15.08 -16.38 32.89
CA ASP A 32 -14.59 -17.34 31.90
C ASP A 32 -13.32 -16.72 31.30
N ALA A 33 -12.20 -17.05 31.92
CA ALA A 33 -10.88 -16.75 31.41
C ALA A 33 -10.73 -17.43 30.04
N ILE A 34 -10.99 -16.68 28.96
CA ILE A 34 -10.61 -17.09 27.62
C ILE A 34 -9.09 -17.32 27.68
N PRO A 35 -8.61 -18.55 27.41
CA PRO A 35 -7.17 -18.79 27.36
C PRO A 35 -6.59 -17.84 26.32
N ALA A 36 -5.66 -16.99 26.77
CA ALA A 36 -4.85 -16.17 25.90
C ALA A 36 -4.17 -17.11 24.91
N SER A 37 -4.72 -17.19 23.69
CA SER A 37 -4.09 -17.89 22.59
C SER A 37 -2.87 -17.07 22.23
N THR A 38 -1.72 -17.46 22.78
CA THR A 38 -0.42 -16.94 22.36
C THR A 38 -0.37 -17.06 20.84
N PRO A 39 -0.21 -15.95 20.10
CA PRO A 39 -0.05 -16.01 18.66
C PRO A 39 1.12 -16.95 18.36
N ALA A 40 0.86 -18.01 17.60
CA ALA A 40 1.94 -18.85 17.12
C ALA A 40 2.97 -17.95 16.42
N PRO A 41 4.28 -18.13 16.67
CA PRO A 41 5.30 -17.34 15.99
C PRO A 41 5.12 -17.52 14.47
N ALA A 42 5.03 -16.40 13.76
CA ALA A 42 4.91 -16.36 12.31
C ALA A 42 6.07 -17.17 11.69
N GLN A 43 5.76 -18.31 11.08
CA GLN A 43 6.74 -19.24 10.53
C GLN A 43 7.46 -18.72 9.27
N ASP A 44 7.16 -17.49 8.81
CA ASP A 44 7.73 -16.92 7.58
C ASP A 44 9.11 -16.27 7.75
N ALA A 45 9.59 -16.07 8.99
CA ALA A 45 10.84 -15.33 9.24
C ALA A 45 12.12 -16.06 8.78
N GLN A 46 12.03 -17.32 8.34
CA GLN A 46 13.20 -18.19 8.09
C GLN A 46 13.16 -18.94 6.76
N ARG A 47 12.30 -18.55 5.80
CA ARG A 47 12.38 -19.14 4.47
C ARG A 47 13.72 -18.75 3.81
N PRO A 48 14.51 -19.72 3.30
CA PRO A 48 15.73 -19.40 2.56
C PRO A 48 15.39 -18.57 1.31
N LEU A 49 16.28 -17.63 0.97
CA LEU A 49 16.16 -16.84 -0.26
C LEU A 49 16.22 -17.77 -1.48
N THR A 50 15.21 -17.68 -2.33
CA THR A 50 15.22 -18.35 -3.65
C THR A 50 16.10 -17.58 -4.64
N GLU A 51 16.47 -18.22 -5.74
CA GLU A 51 17.18 -17.54 -6.83
C GLU A 51 16.37 -16.35 -7.40
N SER A 52 15.04 -16.49 -7.49
CA SER A 52 14.16 -15.39 -7.89
C SER A 52 14.20 -14.22 -6.90
N ASP A 53 14.27 -14.51 -5.59
CA ASP A 53 14.40 -13.46 -4.57
C ASP A 53 15.73 -12.72 -4.71
N LYS A 54 16.83 -13.45 -4.94
CA LYS A 54 18.16 -12.87 -5.15
C LYS A 54 18.19 -11.97 -6.39
N LEU A 55 17.65 -12.45 -7.51
CA LEU A 55 17.56 -11.67 -8.74
C LEU A 55 16.80 -10.36 -8.53
N LEU A 56 15.65 -10.40 -7.86
CA LEU A 56 14.87 -9.19 -7.58
C LEU A 56 15.61 -8.22 -6.66
N LEU A 57 16.34 -8.72 -5.66
CA LEU A 57 17.19 -7.90 -4.79
C LEU A 57 18.31 -7.21 -5.58
N GLU A 58 19.00 -7.95 -6.46
CA GLU A 58 20.06 -7.41 -7.32
C GLU A 58 19.52 -6.37 -8.31
N MET A 59 18.36 -6.62 -8.91
CA MET A 59 17.67 -5.67 -9.79
C MET A 59 17.34 -4.37 -9.05
N ALA A 60 16.76 -4.46 -7.85
CA ALA A 60 16.45 -3.27 -7.06
C ALA A 60 17.71 -2.51 -6.67
N GLU A 61 18.77 -3.19 -6.23
CA GLU A 61 20.04 -2.54 -5.86
C GLU A 61 20.67 -1.82 -7.07
N ALA A 62 20.66 -2.46 -8.24
CA ALA A 62 21.12 -1.84 -9.47
C ALA A 62 20.29 -0.62 -9.86
N ALA A 63 18.98 -0.68 -9.69
CA ALA A 63 18.07 0.43 -9.95
C ALA A 63 18.31 1.61 -9.01
N CYS A 64 18.48 1.35 -7.70
CA CYS A 64 18.84 2.38 -6.71
C CYS A 64 20.14 3.10 -7.09
N ARG A 65 21.20 2.37 -7.48
CA ARG A 65 22.48 2.97 -7.88
C ARG A 65 22.39 3.85 -9.14
N GLN A 66 21.44 3.55 -10.03
CA GLN A 66 21.25 4.24 -11.29
C GLN A 66 20.20 5.36 -11.21
N ASN A 67 19.60 5.58 -10.04
CA ASN A 67 18.42 6.43 -9.87
C ASN A 67 17.25 6.04 -10.80
N ASP A 68 17.10 4.75 -11.08
CA ASP A 68 16.01 4.20 -11.89
C ASP A 68 14.83 3.78 -11.01
N PHE A 69 13.90 4.70 -10.79
CA PHE A 69 12.72 4.41 -9.98
C PHE A 69 11.80 3.36 -10.63
N THR A 70 11.71 3.32 -11.96
CA THR A 70 10.86 2.36 -12.69
C THR A 70 11.35 0.93 -12.48
N GLY A 71 12.66 0.70 -12.65
CA GLY A 71 13.28 -0.59 -12.35
C GLY A 71 13.11 -1.00 -10.88
N PHE A 72 13.27 -0.04 -9.95
CA PHE A 72 13.07 -0.27 -8.53
C PHE A 72 11.62 -0.69 -8.23
N VAL A 73 10.62 0.06 -8.69
CA VAL A 73 9.22 -0.20 -8.33
C VAL A 73 8.71 -1.50 -8.95
N ALA A 74 9.20 -1.88 -10.14
CA ALA A 74 8.93 -3.19 -10.74
C ALA A 74 9.45 -4.34 -9.85
N ALA A 75 10.69 -4.24 -9.35
CA ALA A 75 11.26 -5.23 -8.44
C ALA A 75 10.52 -5.26 -7.08
N TYR A 76 10.23 -4.08 -6.53
CA TYR A 76 9.50 -3.88 -5.27
C TYR A 76 8.10 -4.50 -5.33
N ALA A 77 7.38 -4.33 -6.43
CA ALA A 77 6.04 -4.88 -6.62
C ALA A 77 6.04 -6.42 -6.65
N ARG A 78 7.12 -7.04 -7.12
CA ARG A 78 7.25 -8.51 -7.21
C ARG A 78 7.78 -9.16 -5.94
N SER A 79 8.61 -8.46 -5.16
CA SER A 79 9.33 -9.05 -4.03
C SER A 79 8.72 -8.67 -2.67
N PRO A 80 8.18 -9.62 -1.89
CA PRO A 80 7.78 -9.36 -0.51
C PRO A 80 8.98 -8.96 0.37
N ILE A 81 10.19 -9.39 0.03
CA ILE A 81 11.42 -9.08 0.76
C ILE A 81 11.81 -7.62 0.54
N LEU A 82 11.71 -7.11 -0.69
CA LEU A 82 11.91 -5.68 -0.96
C LEU A 82 10.84 -4.85 -0.27
N ARG A 83 9.57 -5.28 -0.27
CA ARG A 83 8.52 -4.61 0.51
C ARG A 83 8.86 -4.53 1.99
N ALA A 84 9.37 -5.62 2.57
CA ALA A 84 9.80 -5.62 3.97
C ALA A 84 10.93 -4.62 4.28
N ARG A 85 11.84 -4.40 3.33
CA ARG A 85 12.98 -3.47 3.48
C ARG A 85 12.63 -2.02 3.15
N HIS A 86 11.80 -1.79 2.15
CA HIS A 86 11.56 -0.49 1.51
C HIS A 86 10.13 0.01 1.72
N THR A 87 9.36 -0.55 2.65
CA THR A 87 8.18 0.14 3.20
C THR A 87 8.63 1.02 4.34
N ALA A 88 8.17 2.27 4.48
CA ALA A 88 8.51 3.11 5.63
C ALA A 88 8.02 2.48 6.95
N ALA A 89 8.51 2.95 8.11
CA ALA A 89 8.07 2.44 9.41
C ALA A 89 6.57 2.64 9.66
N SER A 90 5.99 3.68 9.06
CA SER A 90 4.56 3.99 9.04
C SER A 90 4.16 4.43 7.64
N VAL A 91 3.09 3.87 7.11
CA VAL A 91 2.50 4.20 5.82
C VAL A 91 1.17 4.90 6.04
N GLN A 92 0.92 6.05 5.41
CA GLN A 92 -0.43 6.62 5.36
C GLN A 92 -1.28 5.77 4.42
N HIS A 93 -2.30 5.10 4.95
CA HIS A 93 -3.12 4.17 4.19
C HIS A 93 -4.61 4.45 4.37
N GLY A 94 -5.39 4.36 3.28
CA GLY A 94 -6.83 4.56 3.28
C GLY A 94 -7.31 5.29 2.03
N GLN A 95 -8.37 6.09 2.15
CA GLN A 95 -8.92 6.87 1.04
C GLN A 95 -8.40 8.32 1.03
N PRO A 96 -8.49 9.04 -0.11
CA PRO A 96 -8.17 10.46 -0.16
C PRO A 96 -8.93 11.24 0.94
N GLY A 97 -8.19 12.03 1.73
CA GLY A 97 -8.75 12.81 2.84
C GLY A 97 -9.13 12.02 4.10
N ALA A 98 -9.01 10.69 4.08
CA ALA A 98 -9.34 9.80 5.20
C ALA A 98 -8.25 8.75 5.48
N SER A 99 -7.04 8.92 4.95
CA SER A 99 -5.89 8.05 5.21
C SER A 99 -5.46 8.13 6.68
N LYS A 100 -5.03 7.00 7.23
CA LYS A 100 -4.54 6.88 8.60
C LYS A 100 -3.17 6.20 8.60
N PRO A 101 -2.31 6.50 9.58
CA PRO A 101 -1.03 5.80 9.71
C PRO A 101 -1.25 4.33 10.05
N VAL A 102 -0.59 3.44 9.30
CA VAL A 102 -0.51 2.00 9.52
C VAL A 102 0.96 1.64 9.69
N THR A 103 1.30 0.89 10.74
CA THR A 103 2.68 0.43 10.96
C THR A 103 3.12 -0.50 9.84
N ARG A 104 4.42 -0.52 9.53
CA ARG A 104 5.03 -1.43 8.55
C ARG A 104 4.56 -2.88 8.75
N ASP A 105 4.65 -3.38 9.98
CA ASP A 105 4.30 -4.77 10.29
C ASP A 105 2.83 -5.08 9.97
N ARG A 106 1.91 -4.17 10.33
CA ARG A 106 0.48 -4.32 10.01
C ARG A 106 0.24 -4.25 8.50
N TYR A 107 0.94 -3.34 7.81
CA TYR A 107 0.80 -3.17 6.36
C TYR A 107 1.26 -4.41 5.60
N LEU A 108 2.41 -4.98 5.99
CA LEU A 108 2.97 -6.19 5.38
C LEU A 108 2.16 -7.45 5.75
N ALA A 109 1.81 -7.63 7.03
CA ALA A 109 1.03 -8.78 7.47
C ALA A 109 -0.37 -8.83 6.85
N GLY A 110 -0.96 -7.66 6.57
CA GLY A 110 -2.22 -7.53 5.86
C GLY A 110 -2.11 -7.74 4.34
N ASN A 111 -0.90 -7.92 3.79
CA ASN A 111 -0.63 -7.95 2.35
C ASN A 111 -1.28 -6.78 1.60
N LEU A 112 -1.22 -5.58 2.19
CA LEU A 112 -2.02 -4.44 1.72
C LEU A 112 -1.57 -3.86 0.38
N PHE A 113 -0.35 -4.11 -0.09
CA PHE A 113 0.19 -3.51 -1.31
C PHE A 113 -0.69 -3.82 -2.57
N PRO A 114 -1.12 -2.80 -3.35
CA PRO A 114 -2.26 -2.94 -4.28
C PRO A 114 -1.99 -3.74 -5.54
N ILE A 115 -0.77 -3.62 -6.06
CA ILE A 115 -0.41 -4.03 -7.41
C ILE A 115 0.80 -4.95 -7.35
N THR A 116 0.96 -5.78 -8.35
CA THR A 116 2.11 -6.66 -8.53
C THR A 116 2.36 -6.86 -10.02
N MET A 117 3.42 -7.56 -10.37
CA MET A 117 3.70 -7.93 -11.75
C MET A 117 3.69 -9.44 -11.94
N ILE A 118 3.15 -9.87 -13.07
CA ILE A 118 3.33 -11.20 -13.64
C ILE A 118 4.08 -11.01 -14.94
N ASP A 119 5.31 -11.52 -15.00
CA ASP A 119 6.24 -11.25 -16.10
C ASP A 119 6.41 -9.75 -16.35
N THR A 120 5.84 -9.21 -17.43
CA THR A 120 5.87 -7.79 -17.81
C THR A 120 4.53 -7.07 -17.56
N TYR A 121 3.49 -7.78 -17.12
CA TYR A 121 2.16 -7.22 -16.93
C TYR A 121 1.92 -6.81 -15.48
N TRP A 122 1.33 -5.63 -15.31
CA TRP A 122 0.86 -5.14 -14.02
C TRP A 122 -0.56 -5.64 -13.75
N VAL A 123 -0.77 -6.18 -12.56
CA VAL A 123 -2.07 -6.70 -12.11
C VAL A 123 -2.33 -6.25 -10.68
N THR A 124 -3.60 -6.30 -10.25
CA THR A 124 -3.92 -6.10 -8.84
C THR A 124 -3.42 -7.30 -8.01
N SER A 125 -2.86 -7.05 -6.83
CA SER A 125 -2.40 -8.08 -5.90
C SER A 125 -3.51 -9.04 -5.51
N ASP A 126 -4.75 -8.55 -5.39
CA ASP A 126 -5.92 -9.36 -5.07
C ASP A 126 -6.22 -10.36 -6.19
N SER A 127 -6.21 -9.89 -7.44
CA SER A 127 -6.39 -10.77 -8.61
C SER A 127 -5.26 -11.78 -8.77
N ARG A 128 -4.01 -11.40 -8.46
CA ARG A 128 -2.88 -12.34 -8.46
C ARG A 128 -3.09 -13.47 -7.46
N ARG A 129 -3.53 -13.15 -6.24
CA ARG A 129 -3.83 -14.18 -5.23
C ARG A 129 -4.96 -15.09 -5.66
N ALA A 130 -5.99 -14.55 -6.30
CA ALA A 130 -7.08 -15.35 -6.86
C ALA A 130 -6.59 -16.29 -7.98
N PHE A 131 -5.75 -15.78 -8.89
CA PHE A 131 -5.07 -16.57 -9.92
C PHE A 131 -4.25 -17.72 -9.33
N ASP A 132 -3.40 -17.44 -8.33
CA ASP A 132 -2.56 -18.46 -7.69
C ASP A 132 -3.42 -19.52 -6.95
N ALA A 133 -4.52 -19.09 -6.31
CA ALA A 133 -5.44 -19.99 -5.60
C ALA A 133 -6.30 -20.86 -6.54
N ALA A 134 -6.45 -20.46 -7.80
CA ALA A 134 -7.24 -21.14 -8.82
C ALA A 134 -6.37 -21.86 -9.87
N ASP A 135 -5.17 -22.32 -9.47
CA ASP A 135 -4.23 -23.06 -10.34
C ASP A 135 -3.90 -22.34 -11.66
N GLY A 136 -3.81 -21.01 -11.60
CA GLY A 136 -3.41 -20.18 -12.73
C GLY A 136 -4.52 -19.83 -13.73
N ASP A 137 -5.79 -19.75 -13.29
CA ASP A 137 -6.87 -19.24 -14.14
C ASP A 137 -6.68 -17.75 -14.47
N ALA A 138 -6.19 -17.48 -15.69
CA ALA A 138 -5.91 -16.15 -16.20
C ALA A 138 -7.16 -15.24 -16.27
N GLN A 139 -8.38 -15.79 -16.32
CA GLN A 139 -9.61 -14.98 -16.36
C GLN A 139 -9.86 -14.20 -15.06
N LEU A 140 -9.20 -14.60 -13.98
CA LEU A 140 -9.25 -13.94 -12.69
C LEU A 140 -8.33 -12.72 -12.59
N LEU A 141 -7.38 -12.57 -13.51
CA LEU A 141 -6.44 -11.44 -13.50
C LEU A 141 -7.17 -10.13 -13.83
N VAL A 142 -6.89 -9.11 -13.02
CA VAL A 142 -7.35 -7.74 -13.23
C VAL A 142 -6.11 -6.90 -13.47
N ILE A 143 -6.02 -6.30 -14.66
CA ILE A 143 -4.89 -5.47 -15.06
C ILE A 143 -4.86 -4.22 -14.18
N ALA A 144 -3.66 -3.80 -13.80
CA ALA A 144 -3.40 -2.49 -13.25
C ALA A 144 -2.59 -1.69 -14.27
N ALA A 145 -2.98 -0.46 -14.58
CA ALA A 145 -2.19 0.45 -15.40
C ALA A 145 -1.55 1.50 -14.49
N PRO A 146 -0.27 1.33 -14.11
CA PRO A 146 0.45 2.35 -13.37
C PRO A 146 0.94 3.47 -14.28
N ASP A 147 0.80 4.71 -13.82
CA ASP A 147 1.47 5.89 -14.35
C ASP A 147 2.50 6.37 -13.32
N ILE A 148 3.77 6.48 -13.74
CA ILE A 148 4.91 6.70 -12.86
C ILE A 148 5.41 8.13 -13.06
N ASN A 149 5.36 8.91 -11.98
CA ASN A 149 5.77 10.31 -11.97
C ASN A 149 6.89 10.52 -10.94
N VAL A 150 8.09 10.89 -11.39
CA VAL A 150 9.26 11.18 -10.53
C VAL A 150 9.52 12.68 -10.51
N ALA A 151 9.44 13.29 -9.33
CA ALA A 151 9.73 14.70 -9.11
C ALA A 151 11.24 14.98 -9.12
N SER A 152 11.62 16.24 -9.33
CA SER A 152 13.03 16.68 -9.36
C SER A 152 13.76 16.50 -8.04
N ASP A 153 13.02 16.39 -6.92
CA ASP A 153 13.56 16.11 -5.59
C ASP A 153 13.66 14.60 -5.29
N GLY A 154 13.39 13.74 -6.28
CA GLY A 154 13.47 12.29 -6.18
C GLY A 154 12.25 11.63 -5.56
N ARG A 155 11.25 12.39 -5.09
CA ARG A 155 9.95 11.80 -4.69
C ARG A 155 9.28 11.21 -5.91
N ALA A 156 8.70 10.03 -5.76
CA ALA A 156 8.06 9.32 -6.86
C ALA A 156 6.64 8.92 -6.49
N ARG A 157 5.70 9.14 -7.41
CA ARG A 157 4.30 8.76 -7.29
C ARG A 157 3.96 7.75 -8.37
N VAL A 158 3.26 6.70 -7.98
CA VAL A 158 2.68 5.72 -8.90
C VAL A 158 1.17 5.81 -8.79
N ASP A 159 0.56 6.54 -9.70
CA ASP A 159 -0.89 6.51 -9.88
C ASP A 159 -1.25 5.19 -10.56
N TRP A 160 -2.36 4.58 -10.19
CA TRP A 160 -2.79 3.35 -10.85
C TRP A 160 -4.30 3.26 -10.92
N VAL A 161 -4.78 2.65 -12.00
CA VAL A 161 -6.17 2.26 -12.18
C VAL A 161 -6.22 0.78 -12.50
N SER A 162 -7.23 0.09 -12.00
CA SER A 162 -7.46 -1.31 -12.36
C SER A 162 -8.52 -1.43 -13.44
N GLY A 163 -8.55 -2.57 -14.12
CA GLY A 163 -9.61 -2.85 -15.08
C GLY A 163 -9.44 -4.15 -15.85
N ARG A 164 -10.42 -4.41 -16.72
CA ARG A 164 -10.34 -5.49 -17.70
C ARG A 164 -10.01 -4.89 -19.06
N MET A 165 -9.02 -5.47 -19.72
CA MET A 165 -8.73 -5.19 -21.12
C MET A 165 -9.64 -6.05 -21.99
N ASP A 166 -10.21 -5.45 -23.02
CA ASP A 166 -10.76 -6.22 -24.14
C ASP A 166 -9.64 -6.44 -25.14
N TYR A 167 -9.33 -7.70 -25.36
CA TYR A 167 -8.34 -8.10 -26.33
C TYR A 167 -9.08 -8.46 -27.61
N ASP A 168 -9.01 -7.60 -28.61
CA ASP A 168 -9.51 -7.91 -29.94
C ASP A 168 -8.50 -8.84 -30.65
N PRO A 169 -8.81 -10.14 -30.83
CA PRO A 169 -7.88 -11.08 -31.45
C PRO A 169 -7.65 -10.80 -32.95
N GLN A 170 -8.40 -9.89 -33.57
CA GLN A 170 -8.19 -9.47 -34.96
C GLN A 170 -7.16 -8.36 -35.10
N ILE A 171 -6.84 -7.66 -34.01
CA ILE A 171 -5.80 -6.63 -33.97
C ILE A 171 -4.55 -7.30 -33.38
N ASN A 172 -3.73 -7.88 -34.26
CA ASN A 172 -2.52 -8.62 -33.88
C ASN A 172 -1.45 -7.78 -33.14
N GLU A 173 -1.65 -6.46 -32.98
CA GLU A 173 -0.74 -5.58 -32.26
C GLU A 173 -1.55 -4.44 -31.61
N GLY A 174 -1.74 -4.52 -30.30
CA GLY A 174 -2.31 -3.45 -29.49
C GLY A 174 -2.42 -3.85 -28.02
N GLU A 175 -2.02 -2.96 -27.12
CA GLU A 175 -2.50 -3.01 -25.73
C GLU A 175 -4.02 -2.88 -25.80
N GLY A 176 -4.75 -3.92 -25.40
CA GLY A 176 -6.21 -3.91 -25.42
C GLY A 176 -6.76 -2.66 -24.71
N SER A 177 -7.92 -2.17 -25.15
CA SER A 177 -8.53 -1.02 -24.48
C SER A 177 -9.14 -1.46 -23.14
N PHE A 178 -9.03 -0.63 -22.10
CA PHE A 178 -9.80 -0.82 -20.89
C PHE A 178 -11.29 -0.73 -21.21
N VAL A 179 -11.99 -1.85 -21.15
CA VAL A 179 -13.45 -1.90 -21.34
C VAL A 179 -14.21 -1.75 -20.04
N GLN A 180 -13.52 -1.92 -18.92
CA GLN A 180 -14.07 -1.66 -17.59
C GLN A 180 -12.96 -1.12 -16.70
N THR A 181 -13.15 0.09 -16.19
CA THR A 181 -12.30 0.68 -15.14
C THR A 181 -12.84 0.27 -13.77
N GLY A 182 -11.95 -0.17 -12.89
CA GLY A 182 -12.20 -0.49 -11.51
C GLY A 182 -11.52 0.50 -10.55
N PRO A 183 -11.43 0.17 -9.27
CA PRO A 183 -10.73 0.97 -8.28
C PRO A 183 -9.30 1.30 -8.67
N GLY A 184 -8.79 2.38 -8.10
CA GLY A 184 -7.43 2.83 -8.33
C GLY A 184 -6.81 3.43 -7.09
N GLY A 185 -5.83 4.28 -7.28
CA GLY A 185 -5.17 4.97 -6.19
C GLY A 185 -3.83 5.54 -6.58
N TYR A 186 -3.05 5.88 -5.57
CA TYR A 186 -1.65 6.22 -5.76
C TYR A 186 -0.79 5.63 -4.66
N LEU A 187 0.47 5.39 -5.01
CA LEU A 187 1.55 5.03 -4.11
C LEU A 187 2.55 6.19 -4.09
N LEU A 188 2.99 6.61 -2.91
CA LEU A 188 3.99 7.66 -2.77
C LEU A 188 5.27 7.09 -2.15
N PHE A 189 6.38 7.34 -2.82
CA PHE A 189 7.71 6.90 -2.43
C PHE A 189 8.63 8.08 -2.21
N TYR A 190 9.35 8.07 -1.09
CA TYR A 190 10.33 9.10 -0.75
C TYR A 190 11.75 8.54 -0.91
N PRO A 191 12.68 9.33 -1.48
CA PRO A 191 14.07 8.92 -1.51
C PRO A 191 14.64 8.95 -0.08
N THR A 192 15.49 7.99 0.21
CA THR A 192 16.30 7.86 1.42
C THR A 192 17.77 7.90 1.02
N LYS A 193 18.66 7.72 2.00
CA LYS A 193 20.10 7.58 1.72
C LYS A 193 20.43 6.30 0.93
N ASP A 194 19.59 5.26 1.04
CA ASP A 194 19.88 3.92 0.53
C ASP A 194 19.11 3.62 -0.76
N CYS A 195 17.83 4.04 -0.86
CA CYS A 195 16.98 3.89 -2.05
C CYS A 195 15.67 4.67 -1.86
N TRP A 196 14.52 4.18 -2.32
CA TRP A 196 13.21 4.72 -1.98
C TRP A 196 12.51 3.92 -0.87
N GLU A 197 11.59 4.57 -0.17
CA GLU A 197 10.65 3.95 0.76
C GLU A 197 9.21 4.33 0.44
N LEU A 198 8.29 3.35 0.47
CA LEU A 198 6.84 3.59 0.39
C LEU A 198 6.34 4.28 1.66
N VAL A 199 5.79 5.49 1.52
CA VAL A 199 5.29 6.31 2.63
C VAL A 199 3.78 6.51 2.61
N GLU A 200 3.14 6.42 1.44
CA GLU A 200 1.67 6.49 1.33
C GLU A 200 1.13 5.45 0.34
N ASP A 201 -0.03 4.90 0.66
CA ASP A 201 -0.83 4.03 -0.19
C ASP A 201 -2.30 4.45 -0.06
N VAL A 202 -2.76 5.25 -1.02
CA VAL A 202 -4.12 5.82 -1.00
C VAL A 202 -4.96 5.17 -2.08
N ARG A 203 -6.17 4.75 -1.72
CA ARG A 203 -7.11 4.01 -2.57
C ARG A 203 -8.29 4.87 -2.95
N SER A 204 -8.54 4.99 -4.25
CA SER A 204 -9.72 5.62 -4.80
C SER A 204 -10.77 4.55 -5.09
N PRO A 205 -12.00 4.68 -4.58
CA PRO A 205 -13.10 3.84 -5.06
C PRO A 205 -13.27 4.08 -6.56
N GLY A 206 -13.49 3.00 -7.31
CA GLY A 206 -13.83 3.04 -8.74
C GLY A 206 -15.29 3.40 -8.97
#